data_AF-A0A352JX23-F1
#
_entry.id   AF-A0A352JX23-F1
#
_cell.length_a   1.000
_cell.length_b   1.000
_cell.length_c   1.000
_cell.angle_alpha   90.00
_cell.angle_beta   90.00
_cell.angle_gamma   90.00
#
_symmetry.space_group_name_H-M   'P 1'
#
loop_
_entity.id
_entity.type
_entity.pdbx_description
1 polymer ?
#
loop_
_entity_poly.entity_id
_entity_poly.type
_entity_poly.pdbx_seq_one_letter_code
_entity_poly.pdbx_strand_id
1 'polypeptide(L)' 'MGLKELVRQQIEQYFDELDGEMPQDLYDLVVGQVEHALLEAALAQSNNNQSKAAEMLGISRGTLRTRMKLFGLLS' A
#
# COMPACT_ATOMS: atom_id res chain seq x y z
N MET A 1 12.28 -13.49 -8.12
CA MET A 1 11.75 -13.38 -6.74
C MET A 1 10.32 -12.84 -6.81
N GLY A 2 9.37 -13.39 -6.05
CA GLY A 2 7.97 -12.91 -6.06
C GLY A 2 7.72 -11.82 -5.01
N LEU A 3 6.61 -11.08 -5.13
CA LEU A 3 6.24 -10.01 -4.18
C LEU A 3 6.18 -10.52 -2.73
N LYS A 4 5.59 -11.71 -2.51
CA LYS A 4 5.54 -12.35 -1.18
C LYS A 4 6.92 -12.49 -0.55
N GLU A 5 7.91 -12.88 -1.36
CA GLU A 5 9.28 -13.13 -0.89
C GLU A 5 10.01 -11.83 -0.61
N LEU A 6 9.83 -10.80 -1.46
CA LEU A 6 10.31 -9.44 -1.21
C LEU A 6 9.78 -8.88 0.12
N VAL A 7 8.47 -8.99 0.35
CA VAL A 7 7.83 -8.49 1.58
C VAL A 7 8.36 -9.26 2.80
N ARG A 8 8.48 -10.58 2.73
CA ARG A 8 9.05 -11.40 3.81
C ARG A 8 10.46 -10.94 4.17
N GLN A 9 11.33 -10.77 3.18
CA GLN A 9 12.72 -10.34 3.38
C GLN A 9 12.79 -8.94 4.03
N GLN A 10 11.92 -8.01 3.65
CA GLN A 10 11.88 -6.67 4.24
C GLN A 10 11.38 -6.69 5.69
N ILE A 11 10.38 -7.53 6.01
CA ILE A 11 9.90 -7.70 7.39
C ILE A 11 10.97 -8.32 8.28
N GLU A 12 11.72 -9.30 7.78
CA GLU A 12 12.83 -9.92 8.51
C GLU A 12 13.93 -8.89 8.84
N GLN A 13 14.30 -8.06 7.87
CA GLN A 13 15.23 -6.95 8.10
C GLN A 13 14.72 -5.96 9.14
N TYR A 14 13.43 -5.59 9.06
CA TYR A 14 12.80 -4.72 10.05
C TYR A 14 12.83 -5.32 11.47
N PHE A 15 12.64 -6.63 11.61
CA PHE A 15 12.75 -7.30 12.91
C PHE A 15 14.18 -7.33 13.46
N ASP A 16 15.18 -7.51 12.60
CA ASP A 16 16.59 -7.44 13.00
C ASP A 16 16.95 -6.03 13.51
N GLU A 17 16.33 -4.98 12.95
CA GLU A 17 16.54 -3.59 13.34
C GLU A 17 15.85 -3.19 14.66
N LEU A 18 14.81 -3.92 15.08
CA LEU A 18 14.08 -3.62 16.32
C LEU A 18 14.84 -4.01 17.59
N ASP A 19 15.97 -4.73 17.49
CA ASP A 19 16.81 -5.12 18.64
C ASP A 19 16.03 -5.75 19.81
N GLY A 20 15.02 -6.56 19.49
CA GLY A 20 14.16 -7.25 20.47
C GLY A 20 12.94 -6.45 20.96
N GLU A 21 12.72 -5.23 20.47
CA GLU A 21 11.47 -4.50 20.74
C GLU A 21 10.29 -5.10 19.96
N MET A 22 9.11 -5.13 20.61
CA MET A 22 7.89 -5.61 19.98
C MET A 22 7.27 -4.50 19.12
N PRO A 23 7.09 -4.72 17.80
CA PRO A 23 6.48 -3.71 16.94
C PRO A 23 4.99 -3.58 17.26
N GLN A 24 4.50 -2.34 17.29
CA GLN A 24 3.07 -2.03 17.38
C GLN A 24 2.49 -1.82 15.98
N ASP A 25 1.25 -2.23 15.77
CA ASP A 25 0.48 -2.01 14.54
C ASP A 25 1.15 -2.48 13.24
N LEU A 26 1.98 -3.53 13.31
CA LEU A 26 2.76 -4.06 12.18
C LEU A 26 1.89 -4.38 10.96
N TYR A 27 0.68 -4.91 11.18
CA TYR A 27 -0.25 -5.21 10.09
C TYR A 27 -0.61 -3.94 9.30
N ASP A 28 -1.02 -2.88 9.99
CA ASP A 28 -1.40 -1.62 9.37
C ASP A 28 -0.21 -0.91 8.74
N LEU A 29 0.98 -1.00 9.36
CA LEU A 29 2.24 -0.51 8.79
C LEU A 29 2.52 -1.16 7.43
N VAL A 30 2.57 -2.49 7.38
CA VAL A 30 2.97 -3.21 6.17
C VAL A 30 1.87 -3.16 5.11
N VAL A 31 0.63 -3.48 5.47
CA VAL A 31 -0.50 -3.48 4.53
C VAL A 31 -0.76 -2.06 4.04
N GLY A 32 -0.64 -1.06 4.90
CA GLY A 32 -0.77 0.35 4.53
C GLY A 32 0.28 0.80 3.52
N GLN A 33 1.56 0.41 3.70
CA GLN A 33 2.59 0.73 2.71
C GLN A 33 2.36 0.05 1.37
N VAL A 34 1.98 -1.23 1.38
CA VAL A 34 1.69 -1.98 0.14
C VAL A 34 0.47 -1.39 -0.57
N GLU A 35 -0.59 -1.07 0.17
CA GLU A 35 -1.79 -0.44 -0.39
C GLU A 35 -1.45 0.94 -0.96
N HIS A 36 -0.70 1.77 -0.25
CA HIS A 36 -0.31 3.10 -0.72
C HIS A 36 0.45 3.02 -2.06
N ALA A 37 1.49 2.18 -2.14
CA ALA A 37 2.28 2.00 -3.36
C ALA A 37 1.43 1.46 -4.53
N LEU A 38 0.50 0.55 -4.25
CA LEU A 38 -0.42 0.01 -5.26
C LEU A 38 -1.34 1.11 -5.82
N LEU A 39 -1.86 1.99 -4.96
CA LEU A 39 -2.72 3.10 -5.36
C LEU A 39 -1.97 4.13 -6.19
N GLU A 40 -0.76 4.50 -5.78
CA GLU A 40 0.11 5.40 -6.56
C GLU A 40 0.38 4.84 -7.96
N ALA A 41 0.76 3.56 -8.05
CA ALA A 41 1.03 2.91 -9.33
C ALA A 41 -0.21 2.89 -10.24
N ALA A 42 -1.39 2.56 -9.70
CA ALA A 42 -2.63 2.54 -10.47
C ALA A 42 -3.07 3.94 -10.92
N LEU A 43 -2.92 4.95 -10.06
CA LEU A 43 -3.19 6.35 -10.41
C LEU A 43 -2.22 6.84 -11.48
N ALA A 44 -0.93 6.60 -11.35
CA ALA A 44 0.06 6.96 -12.36
C ALA A 44 -0.25 6.27 -13.71
N GLN A 45 -0.50 4.96 -13.71
CA GLN A 45 -0.81 4.19 -14.92
C GLN A 45 -2.11 4.64 -15.59
N SER A 46 -3.06 5.16 -14.81
CA SER A 46 -4.33 5.70 -15.31
C SER A 46 -4.29 7.20 -15.64
N ASN A 47 -3.12 7.86 -15.58
CA ASN A 47 -2.96 9.31 -15.72
C ASN A 47 -3.87 10.09 -14.75
N ASN A 48 -3.90 9.66 -13.48
CA ASN A 48 -4.73 10.17 -12.39
C ASN A 48 -6.25 10.06 -12.63
N ASN A 49 -6.68 9.24 -13.59
CA ASN A 49 -8.10 8.96 -13.80
C ASN A 49 -8.62 7.95 -12.76
N GLN A 50 -9.24 8.46 -11.70
CA GLN A 50 -9.76 7.64 -10.60
C GLN A 50 -10.76 6.55 -11.03
N SER A 51 -11.57 6.79 -12.08
CA SER A 51 -12.49 5.76 -12.56
C SER A 51 -11.73 4.58 -13.17
N LYS A 52 -10.71 4.85 -13.99
CA LYS A 52 -9.85 3.82 -14.59
C LYS A 52 -8.98 3.13 -13.56
N ALA A 53 -8.43 3.86 -12.60
CA ALA A 53 -7.67 3.28 -11.49
C ALA A 53 -8.54 2.32 -10.66
N ALA A 54 -9.77 2.71 -10.33
CA ALA A 54 -10.70 1.88 -9.57
C ALA A 54 -11.07 0.59 -10.35
N GLU A 55 -11.30 0.70 -11.65
CA GLU A 55 -11.54 -0.44 -12.54
C GLU A 55 -10.32 -1.39 -12.59
N MET A 56 -9.11 -0.84 -12.77
CA MET A 56 -7.86 -1.61 -12.79
C MET A 56 -7.62 -2.36 -11.47
N LEU A 57 -7.93 -1.71 -10.35
CA LEU A 57 -7.78 -2.27 -9.02
C LEU A 57 -8.93 -3.24 -8.64
N GLY A 58 -10.01 -3.28 -9.41
CA GLY A 58 -11.19 -4.09 -9.10
C GLY A 58 -11.95 -3.63 -7.85
N ILE A 59 -11.87 -2.34 -7.50
CA ILE A 59 -12.56 -1.76 -6.33
C ILE A 59 -13.56 -0.70 -6.75
N SER A 60 -14.53 -0.39 -5.88
CA SER A 60 -15.43 0.73 -6.15
C SER A 60 -14.68 2.07 -6.15
N ARG A 61 -15.15 3.03 -6.96
CA ARG A 61 -14.63 4.41 -6.92
C ARG A 61 -14.73 5.06 -5.53
N GLY A 62 -15.77 4.71 -4.76
CA GLY A 62 -15.94 5.17 -3.39
C GLY A 62 -14.83 4.66 -2.48
N THR A 63 -14.50 3.37 -2.57
CA THR A 63 -13.39 2.73 -1.85
C THR A 63 -12.07 3.39 -2.21
N LEU A 64 -11.78 3.54 -3.52
CA LEU A 64 -10.56 4.21 -3.98
C LEU A 64 -10.43 5.61 -3.37
N ARG A 65 -11.50 6.42 -3.43
CA ARG A 65 -11.46 7.79 -2.90
C ARG A 65 -11.20 7.84 -1.40
N THR A 66 -11.80 6.93 -0.61
CA THR A 66 -11.54 6.84 0.83
C THR A 66 -10.09 6.52 1.11
N ARG A 67 -9.50 5.56 0.38
CA ARG A 67 -8.09 5.21 0.53
C ARG A 67 -7.15 6.32 0.07
N MET A 68 -7.45 6.99 -1.04
CA MET A 68 -6.67 8.15 -1.48
C MET A 68 -6.63 9.27 -0.42
N LYS A 69 -7.75 9.52 0.26
CA LYS A 69 -7.78 10.47 1.38
C LYS A 69 -6.92 10.01 2.56
N LEU A 70 -7.00 8.72 2.91
CA LEU A 70 -6.20 8.14 4.01
C LEU A 70 -4.70 8.34 3.79
N PHE A 71 -4.23 8.19 2.54
CA PHE A 71 -2.81 8.29 2.20
C PHE A 71 -2.37 9.67 1.68
N GLY A 72 -3.25 10.68 1.69
CA GLY A 72 -2.90 12.02 1.21
C GLY A 72 -2.74 12.16 -0.30
N LEU A 73 -3.28 11.22 -1.08
CA LEU A 73 -3.29 11.22 -2.55
C LEU A 73 -4.45 12.02 -3.17
N LEU A 74 -5.29 12.62 -2.33
CA LEU A 74 -6.40 13.46 -2.76
C LEU A 74 -6.19 14.87 -2.20
N SER A 75 -5.97 15.83 -3.10
CA SER A 75 -5.96 17.27 -2.81
C SER A 75 -7.33 17.79 -2.40
#